data_AF-Q8RLZ7-F1
#
_entry.id   AF-Q8RLZ7-F1
#
_cell.length_a   1.000
_cell.length_b   1.000
_cell.length_c   1.000
_cell.angle_alpha   90.00
_cell.angle_beta   90.00
_cell.angle_gamma   90.00
#
_symmetry.space_group_name_H-M   'P 1'
#
loop_
_entity.id
_entity.type
_entity.pdbx_description
1 polymer ?
#
loop_
_entity_poly.entity_id
_entity_poly.type
_entity_poly.pdbx_seq_one_letter_code
_entity_poly.pdbx_strand_id
1 'polypeptide(L)'
;AARNIGLEKAQGDYITFLDSDDFIANDKLEKQLNFMLQNHLVMTHGNYAFCDLEGNQIKLVTTSKKIDYLTLLQGNQFKIMTVLVKRESIKLLRFPNIKHEDYAFFLDCLKEVKQSILYSHQASSFVRIGKVSVSSNKFKSAIWTFNIYFKREKLGVVKSIYYFILYAYNGFIKYKK
;
A
#
# COMPACT_ATOMS: atom_id res chain seq x y z
N ALA A 1 14.65 -1.50 7.23
CA ALA A 1 15.27 -1.20 8.54
C ALA A 1 14.50 -0.11 9.30
N ALA A 2 14.47 1.14 8.80
CA ALA A 2 13.83 2.28 9.49
C ALA A 2 12.35 2.03 9.88
N ARG A 3 11.54 1.48 8.97
CA ARG A 3 10.11 1.19 9.22
C ARG A 3 9.89 0.18 10.36
N ASN A 4 10.77 -0.82 10.50
CA ASN A 4 10.68 -1.80 11.58
C ASN A 4 11.01 -1.17 12.94
N ILE A 5 12.02 -0.30 13.00
CA ILE A 5 12.34 0.48 14.20
C ILE A 5 11.16 1.38 14.58
N GLY A 6 10.52 2.01 13.59
CA GLY A 6 9.30 2.80 13.79
C GLY A 6 8.16 1.95 14.40
N LEU A 7 7.91 0.76 13.85
CA LEU A 7 6.91 -0.18 14.38
C LEU A 7 7.20 -0.60 15.83
N GLU A 8 8.47 -0.82 16.18
CA GLU A 8 8.87 -1.22 17.53
C GLU A 8 8.68 -0.10 18.55
N LYS A 9 8.89 1.15 18.14
CA LYS A 9 8.74 2.33 19.01
C LYS A 9 7.31 2.86 19.08
N ALA A 10 6.42 2.46 18.16
CA ALA A 10 5.06 2.98 18.10
C ALA A 10 4.22 2.53 19.31
N GLN A 11 3.58 3.49 19.97
CA GLN A 11 2.75 3.26 21.17
C GLN A 11 1.25 3.38 20.90
N GLY A 12 0.83 4.01 19.80
CA GLY A 12 -0.58 4.18 19.46
C GLY A 12 -1.28 2.88 19.09
N ASP A 13 -2.60 2.82 19.29
CA ASP A 13 -3.41 1.63 18.99
C ASP A 13 -3.58 1.38 17.49
N TYR A 14 -3.36 2.41 16.68
CA TYR A 14 -3.43 2.36 15.23
C TYR A 14 -2.09 2.81 14.63
N ILE A 15 -1.72 2.15 13.54
CA ILE A 15 -0.48 2.40 12.80
C ILE A 15 -0.81 2.87 11.39
N THR A 16 -0.13 3.93 10.99
CA THR A 16 0.06 4.34 9.61
C THR A 16 1.53 4.67 9.41
N PHE A 17 1.94 4.84 8.16
CA PHE A 17 3.31 5.24 7.81
C PHE A 17 3.27 6.54 7.03
N LEU A 18 4.38 7.28 7.01
CA LEU A 18 4.52 8.44 6.17
C LEU A 18 5.97 8.53 5.72
N ASP A 19 6.19 8.50 4.40
CA ASP A 19 7.52 8.73 3.85
C ASP A 19 7.83 10.24 3.97
N SER A 20 9.09 10.58 4.25
CA SER A 20 9.49 11.95 4.63
C SER A 20 9.34 13.01 3.53
N ASP A 21 9.18 12.56 2.29
CA ASP A 21 8.99 13.39 1.09
C ASP A 21 7.52 13.49 0.66
N ASP A 22 6.62 12.75 1.31
CA ASP A 22 5.18 12.74 1.03
C ASP A 22 4.40 13.48 2.12
N PHE A 23 3.10 13.70 1.88
CA PHE A 23 2.22 14.34 2.86
C PHE A 23 0.80 13.78 2.81
N ILE A 24 0.03 14.06 3.86
CA ILE A 24 -1.37 13.68 4.00
C ILE A 24 -2.22 14.92 4.29
N ALA A 25 -3.51 14.86 3.97
CA ALA A 25 -4.46 15.91 4.36
C ALA A 25 -4.54 16.02 5.88
N ASN A 26 -4.71 17.25 6.40
CA ASN A 26 -4.73 17.54 7.84
C ASN A 26 -5.80 16.75 8.60
N ASP A 27 -6.92 16.45 7.93
CA ASP A 27 -8.08 15.74 8.49
C ASP A 27 -8.07 14.23 8.20
N LYS A 28 -7.05 13.70 7.51
CA LYS A 28 -7.00 12.28 7.09
C LYS A 28 -7.12 11.34 8.28
N LEU A 29 -6.29 11.55 9.30
CA LEU A 29 -6.18 10.61 10.42
C LEU A 29 -7.49 10.57 11.22
N GLU A 30 -8.07 11.73 11.49
CA GLU A 30 -9.36 11.84 12.17
C GLU A 30 -10.47 11.15 11.38
N LYS A 31 -10.65 11.49 10.10
CA LYS A 31 -11.68 10.89 9.24
C LYS A 31 -11.52 9.37 9.11
N GLN A 32 -10.29 8.92 8.88
CA GLN A 32 -10.00 7.50 8.68
C GLN A 32 -10.17 6.70 9.98
N LEU A 33 -9.75 7.24 11.12
CA LEU A 33 -9.94 6.61 12.43
C LEU A 33 -11.42 6.55 12.81
N ASN A 34 -12.16 7.64 12.66
CA ASN A 34 -13.60 7.67 12.95
C ASN A 34 -14.36 6.65 12.11
N PHE A 35 -14.05 6.54 10.81
CA PHE A 35 -14.61 5.53 9.94
C PHE A 35 -14.29 4.10 10.43
N MET A 36 -13.06 3.84 10.87
CA MET A 36 -12.69 2.54 11.44
C MET A 36 -13.47 2.20 12.71
N LEU A 37 -13.59 3.15 13.62
CA LEU A 37 -14.28 2.96 14.90
C LEU A 37 -15.77 2.70 14.71
N GLN A 38 -16.43 3.51 13.88
CA GLN A 38 -17.87 3.38 13.57
C GLN A 38 -18.23 2.05 12.91
N ASN A 39 -17.33 1.47 12.12
CA ASN A 39 -17.56 0.26 11.35
C ASN A 39 -16.86 -0.98 11.96
N HIS A 40 -16.27 -0.85 13.15
CA HIS A 40 -15.52 -1.92 13.83
C HIS A 40 -14.44 -2.57 12.95
N LEU A 41 -13.72 -1.77 12.18
CA LEU A 41 -12.75 -2.26 11.20
C LEU A 41 -11.33 -2.41 11.80
N VAL A 42 -10.59 -3.36 11.25
CA VAL A 42 -9.19 -3.64 11.63
C VAL A 42 -8.20 -2.92 10.73
N MET A 43 -8.50 -2.80 9.44
CA MET A 43 -7.65 -2.15 8.45
C MET A 43 -8.51 -1.36 7.47
N THR A 44 -8.06 -0.14 7.14
CA THR A 44 -8.65 0.68 6.08
C THR A 44 -7.57 1.26 5.19
N HIS A 45 -8.00 1.78 4.05
CA HIS A 45 -7.14 2.49 3.12
C HIS A 45 -7.87 3.64 2.45
N GLY A 46 -7.13 4.55 1.84
CA GLY A 46 -7.65 5.69 1.09
C GLY A 46 -7.16 5.73 -0.35
N ASN A 47 -7.85 6.56 -1.15
CA ASN A 47 -7.33 7.03 -2.43
C ASN A 47 -6.14 7.98 -2.20
N TYR A 48 -5.31 8.15 -3.22
CA TYR A 48 -4.16 9.04 -3.16
C TYR A 48 -3.96 9.78 -4.47
N ALA A 49 -3.18 10.85 -4.42
CA ALA A 49 -2.81 11.63 -5.59
C ALA A 49 -1.30 11.69 -5.76
N PHE A 50 -0.86 11.76 -6.99
CA PHE A 50 0.48 12.23 -7.32
C PHE A 50 0.47 13.75 -7.42
N CYS A 51 1.51 14.40 -6.89
CA CYS A 51 1.67 15.85 -6.91
C CYS A 51 3.10 16.24 -7.32
N ASP A 52 3.29 17.49 -7.72
CA ASP A 52 4.62 18.05 -7.96
C ASP A 52 5.32 18.42 -6.63
N LEU A 53 6.50 19.06 -6.72
CA LEU A 53 7.26 19.50 -5.55
C LEU A 53 6.54 20.61 -4.77
N GLU A 54 5.71 21.41 -5.43
CA GLU A 54 4.92 22.49 -4.83
C GLU A 54 3.64 21.96 -4.15
N GLY A 55 3.27 20.71 -4.43
CA GLY A 55 2.08 20.05 -3.90
C GLY A 55 0.86 20.16 -4.81
N ASN A 56 1.01 20.69 -6.03
CA ASN A 56 -0.08 20.73 -6.99
C ASN A 56 -0.40 19.32 -7.48
N GLN A 57 -1.67 18.95 -7.47
CA GLN A 57 -2.11 17.62 -7.87
C GLN A 57 -1.92 17.40 -9.38
N ILE A 58 -1.21 16.32 -9.72
CA ILE A 58 -0.97 15.88 -11.10
C ILE A 58 -1.98 14.81 -11.51
N LYS A 59 -2.19 13.79 -10.65
CA LYS A 59 -3.04 12.64 -10.99
C LYS A 59 -3.67 12.01 -9.76
N LEU A 60 -5.00 11.87 -9.78
CA LEU A 60 -5.73 11.06 -8.81
C LEU A 60 -5.57 9.57 -9.13
N VAL A 61 -5.36 8.76 -8.09
CA VAL A 61 -5.42 7.30 -8.15
C VAL A 61 -6.51 6.81 -7.21
N THR A 62 -7.47 6.10 -7.76
CA THR A 62 -8.52 5.41 -7.01
C THR A 62 -8.15 3.95 -6.74
N THR A 63 -8.58 3.44 -5.59
CA THR A 63 -8.42 2.05 -5.19
C THR A 63 -9.77 1.34 -5.12
N SER A 64 -9.76 0.01 -5.12
CA SER A 64 -10.96 -0.81 -4.94
C SER A 64 -11.62 -0.55 -3.59
N LYS A 65 -12.96 -0.59 -3.52
CA LYS A 65 -13.72 -0.38 -2.27
C LYS A 65 -13.32 -1.34 -1.14
N LYS A 66 -12.94 -2.56 -1.50
CA LYS A 66 -12.45 -3.60 -0.62
C LYS A 66 -11.23 -4.24 -1.27
N ILE A 67 -10.18 -4.44 -0.48
CA ILE A 67 -8.95 -5.09 -0.91
C ILE A 67 -8.63 -6.19 0.09
N ASP A 68 -8.69 -7.44 -0.36
CA ASP A 68 -8.17 -8.60 0.35
C ASP A 68 -6.84 -9.07 -0.25
N TYR A 69 -6.25 -10.12 0.32
CA TYR A 69 -4.98 -10.68 -0.13
C TYR A 69 -4.99 -11.02 -1.63
N LEU A 70 -6.06 -11.64 -2.13
CA LEU A 70 -6.17 -12.04 -3.54
C LEU A 70 -6.31 -10.84 -4.46
N THR A 71 -7.05 -9.81 -4.04
CA THR A 71 -7.17 -8.53 -4.76
C THR A 71 -5.82 -7.83 -4.84
N LEU A 72 -5.07 -7.82 -3.73
CA LEU A 72 -3.77 -7.16 -3.67
C LEU A 72 -2.72 -7.88 -4.53
N LEU A 73 -2.80 -9.22 -4.68
CA LEU A 73 -1.95 -9.98 -5.60
C LEU A 73 -2.11 -9.55 -7.06
N GLN A 74 -3.27 -9.02 -7.46
CA GLN A 74 -3.52 -8.51 -8.82
C GLN A 74 -2.82 -7.17 -9.10
N GLY A 75 -2.14 -6.60 -8.11
CA GLY A 75 -1.32 -5.41 -8.24
C GLY A 75 -1.44 -4.50 -7.03
N ASN A 76 -0.31 -3.93 -6.59
CA ASN A 76 -0.28 -3.08 -5.41
C ASN A 76 -1.12 -1.81 -5.62
N GLN A 77 -2.22 -1.72 -4.89
CA GLN A 77 -3.11 -0.56 -4.90
C GLN A 77 -2.76 0.45 -3.81
N PHE A 78 -2.04 0.03 -2.77
CA PHE A 78 -1.70 0.90 -1.65
C PHE A 78 -0.50 1.78 -1.94
N LYS A 79 -0.50 2.95 -1.28
CA LYS A 79 0.72 3.68 -0.95
C LYS A 79 0.92 3.59 0.56
N ILE A 80 2.16 3.71 1.02
CA ILE A 80 2.44 3.33 2.41
C ILE A 80 1.62 4.13 3.43
N MET A 81 1.36 5.40 3.12
CA MET A 81 0.58 6.32 3.92
C MET A 81 -0.94 6.19 3.79
N THR A 82 -1.45 5.45 2.80
CA THR A 82 -2.90 5.32 2.60
C THR A 82 -3.55 4.41 3.64
N VAL A 83 -2.77 3.50 4.23
CA VAL A 83 -3.27 2.47 5.14
C VAL A 83 -3.31 2.98 6.58
N LEU A 84 -4.38 2.64 7.28
CA LEU A 84 -4.47 2.70 8.75
C LEU A 84 -4.88 1.31 9.25
N VAL A 85 -4.15 0.77 10.22
CA VAL A 85 -4.35 -0.60 10.73
C VAL A 85 -4.23 -0.65 12.25
N LYS A 86 -5.03 -1.48 12.90
CA LYS A 86 -4.88 -1.76 14.33
C LYS A 86 -3.52 -2.39 14.62
N ARG A 87 -2.76 -1.80 15.54
CA ARG A 87 -1.40 -2.24 15.90
C ARG A 87 -1.36 -3.68 16.38
N GLU A 88 -2.34 -4.09 17.18
CA GLU A 88 -2.43 -5.45 17.73
C GLU A 88 -2.42 -6.52 16.64
N SER A 89 -3.08 -6.26 15.51
CA SER A 89 -3.24 -7.22 14.42
C SER A 89 -1.99 -7.36 13.54
N ILE A 90 -1.02 -6.45 13.68
CA ILE A 90 0.24 -6.47 12.91
C ILE A 90 1.47 -6.51 13.82
N LYS A 91 1.29 -6.74 15.12
CA LYS A 91 2.35 -6.61 16.14
C LYS A 91 3.60 -7.45 15.84
N LEU A 92 3.40 -8.64 15.25
CA LEU A 92 4.47 -9.58 14.92
C LEU A 92 5.01 -9.40 13.49
N LEU A 93 4.36 -8.59 12.65
CA LEU A 93 4.76 -8.39 11.27
C LEU A 93 5.93 -7.40 11.18
N ARG A 94 6.81 -7.62 10.21
CA ARG A 94 7.96 -6.76 9.91
C ARG A 94 8.13 -6.62 8.41
N PHE A 95 8.58 -5.44 7.98
CA PHE A 95 8.98 -5.21 6.60
C PHE A 95 10.15 -6.15 6.25
N PRO A 96 10.03 -6.95 5.19
CA PRO A 96 11.09 -7.83 4.76
C PRO A 96 12.23 -7.05 4.10
N ASN A 97 13.45 -7.57 4.18
CA ASN A 97 14.62 -6.99 3.51
C ASN A 97 14.66 -7.38 2.02
N ILE A 98 13.72 -6.86 1.24
CA ILE A 98 13.58 -7.09 -0.21
C ILE A 98 13.14 -5.81 -0.92
N LYS A 99 13.21 -5.78 -2.26
CA LYS A 99 12.55 -4.71 -3.04
C LYS A 99 11.04 -4.90 -3.02
N HIS A 100 10.30 -3.79 -3.11
CA HIS A 100 8.85 -3.75 -2.87
C HIS A 100 8.48 -4.31 -1.47
N GLU A 101 9.27 -3.95 -0.46
CA GLU A 101 9.06 -4.32 0.94
C GLU A 101 7.68 -3.88 1.48
N ASP A 102 7.16 -2.75 1.00
CA ASP A 102 5.83 -2.22 1.32
C ASP A 102 4.73 -3.14 0.79
N TYR A 103 4.84 -3.55 -0.46
CA TYR A 103 3.90 -4.47 -1.08
C TYR A 103 3.87 -5.81 -0.34
N ALA A 104 5.05 -6.36 -0.04
CA ALA A 104 5.16 -7.61 0.70
C ALA A 104 4.60 -7.50 2.13
N PHE A 105 4.87 -6.39 2.82
CA PHE A 105 4.31 -6.13 4.15
C PHE A 105 2.77 -6.07 4.12
N PHE A 106 2.18 -5.43 3.11
CA PHE A 106 0.72 -5.37 2.99
C PHE A 106 0.08 -6.72 2.63
N LEU A 107 0.77 -7.58 1.88
CA LEU A 107 0.32 -8.97 1.68
C LEU A 107 0.28 -9.73 3.01
N ASP A 108 1.30 -9.59 3.85
CA ASP A 108 1.30 -10.18 5.20
C ASP A 108 0.17 -9.62 6.06
N CYS A 109 -0.02 -8.29 6.06
CA CYS A 109 -1.12 -7.65 6.80
C CYS A 109 -2.47 -8.25 6.40
N LEU A 110 -2.73 -8.41 5.10
CA LEU A 110 -4.01 -8.92 4.60
C LEU A 110 -4.22 -10.41 4.87
N LYS A 111 -3.17 -11.20 5.13
CA LYS A 111 -3.31 -12.57 5.64
C LYS A 111 -3.82 -12.57 7.08
N GLU A 112 -3.36 -11.63 7.91
CA GLU A 112 -3.78 -11.49 9.31
C GLU A 112 -5.18 -10.86 9.43
N VAL A 113 -5.44 -9.76 8.70
CA VAL A 113 -6.65 -8.93 8.89
C VAL A 113 -7.76 -9.20 7.88
N LYS A 114 -7.53 -10.14 6.95
CA LYS A 114 -8.43 -10.59 5.86
C LYS A 114 -8.71 -9.55 4.77
N GLN A 115 -8.98 -8.29 5.13
CA GLN A 115 -9.35 -7.23 4.19
C GLN A 115 -9.08 -5.82 4.72
N SER A 116 -8.94 -4.89 3.78
CA SER A 116 -8.92 -3.45 4.00
C SER A 116 -10.08 -2.78 3.25
N ILE A 117 -10.76 -1.84 3.90
CA ILE A 117 -11.92 -1.14 3.33
C ILE A 117 -11.56 0.31 2.99
N LEU A 118 -12.04 0.80 1.84
CA LEU A 118 -11.87 2.17 1.40
C LEU A 118 -12.68 3.11 2.30
N TYR A 119 -12.02 4.06 2.97
CA TYR A 119 -12.69 4.97 3.90
C TYR A 119 -13.30 6.22 3.24
N SER A 120 -12.78 6.64 2.07
CA SER A 120 -13.25 7.81 1.34
C SER A 120 -12.92 7.74 -0.15
N HIS A 121 -13.79 8.32 -0.98
CA HIS A 121 -13.55 8.47 -2.42
C HIS A 121 -12.60 9.62 -2.74
N GLN A 122 -12.40 10.57 -1.83
CA GLN A 122 -11.45 11.67 -2.02
C GLN A 122 -10.02 11.21 -1.68
N ALA A 123 -9.04 11.70 -2.43
CA ALA A 123 -7.64 11.49 -2.06
C ALA A 123 -7.28 12.33 -0.84
N SER A 124 -6.57 11.71 0.09
CA SER A 124 -6.09 12.35 1.33
C SER A 124 -4.60 12.10 1.57
N SER A 125 -3.94 11.45 0.62
CA SER A 125 -2.52 11.09 0.65
C SER A 125 -1.89 11.55 -0.64
N PHE A 126 -0.73 12.19 -0.55
CA PHE A 126 -0.11 12.90 -1.67
C PHE A 126 1.33 12.46 -1.81
N VAL A 127 1.62 11.84 -2.96
CA VAL A 127 2.94 11.32 -3.31
C VAL A 127 3.65 12.35 -4.18
N ARG A 128 4.79 12.89 -3.73
CA ARG A 128 5.54 13.87 -4.52
C ARG A 128 6.33 13.19 -5.64
N ILE A 129 6.18 13.70 -6.86
CA ILE A 129 6.95 13.30 -8.03
C ILE A 129 7.98 14.38 -8.33
N GLY A 130 9.25 14.00 -8.51
CA GLY A 130 10.32 14.94 -8.83
C GLY A 130 11.75 14.44 -8.55
N LYS A 131 11.89 13.32 -7.81
CA LYS A 131 13.16 12.64 -7.58
C LYS A 131 13.19 11.28 -8.29
N VAL A 132 14.40 10.81 -8.63
CA VAL A 132 14.60 9.47 -9.21
C VAL A 132 14.08 8.42 -8.22
N SER A 133 12.95 7.81 -8.53
CA SER A 133 12.37 6.77 -7.67
C SER A 133 13.08 5.44 -7.89
N VAL A 134 13.21 4.65 -6.81
CA VAL A 134 13.79 3.29 -6.85
C VAL A 134 13.06 2.36 -7.83
N SER A 135 11.78 2.64 -8.10
CA SER A 135 10.90 1.89 -9.00
C SER A 135 10.78 2.50 -10.40
N SER A 136 11.56 3.52 -10.75
CA SER A 136 11.56 4.16 -12.07
C SER A 136 11.88 3.18 -13.20
N ASN A 137 12.70 2.15 -12.93
CA ASN A 137 12.98 1.07 -13.87
C ASN A 137 11.88 -0.01 -13.83
N LYS A 138 10.93 0.08 -14.77
CA LYS A 138 9.79 -0.83 -14.88
C LYS A 138 10.16 -2.30 -15.06
N PHE A 139 11.28 -2.60 -15.74
CA PHE A 139 11.73 -3.98 -15.95
C PHE A 139 12.21 -4.62 -14.64
N LYS A 140 13.06 -3.91 -13.89
CA LYS A 140 13.49 -4.36 -12.55
C LYS A 140 12.30 -4.49 -11.60
N SER A 141 11.36 -3.53 -11.63
CA SER A 141 10.14 -3.57 -10.84
C SER A 141 9.29 -4.81 -11.13
N ALA A 142 9.11 -5.17 -12.40
CA ALA A 142 8.44 -6.41 -12.82
C ALA A 142 9.13 -7.66 -12.25
N ILE A 143 10.46 -7.76 -12.34
CA ILE A 143 11.20 -8.89 -11.78
C ILE A 143 11.02 -9.00 -10.26
N TRP A 144 11.04 -7.88 -9.54
CA TRP A 144 10.83 -7.88 -8.09
C TRP A 144 9.42 -8.34 -7.72
N THR A 145 8.40 -7.86 -8.42
CA THR A 145 7.01 -8.29 -8.24
C THR A 145 6.83 -9.78 -8.52
N PHE A 146 7.40 -10.30 -9.61
CA PHE A 146 7.34 -11.73 -9.91
C PHE A 146 8.03 -12.59 -8.84
N ASN A 147 9.18 -12.14 -8.32
CA ASN A 147 9.87 -12.83 -7.23
C ASN A 147 9.06 -12.86 -5.93
N ILE A 148 8.26 -11.83 -5.64
CA ILE A 148 7.31 -11.86 -4.51
C ILE A 148 6.33 -13.02 -4.71
N TYR A 149 5.69 -13.13 -5.87
CA TYR A 149 4.74 -14.21 -6.13
C TYR A 149 5.37 -15.61 -6.06
N PHE A 150 6.51 -15.79 -6.72
CA PHE A 150 7.11 -17.11 -6.88
C PHE A 150 7.91 -17.57 -5.66
N LYS A 151 8.79 -16.70 -5.12
CA LYS A 151 9.74 -17.08 -4.06
C LYS A 151 9.19 -16.84 -2.66
N ARG A 152 8.51 -15.71 -2.44
CA ARG A 152 8.01 -15.32 -1.12
C ARG A 152 6.64 -15.93 -0.83
N GLU A 153 5.68 -15.64 -1.69
CA GLU A 153 4.29 -16.11 -1.54
C GLU A 153 4.14 -17.58 -1.90
N LYS A 154 5.16 -18.19 -2.55
CA LYS A 154 5.22 -19.61 -2.92
C LYS A 154 3.97 -20.09 -3.65
N LEU A 155 3.43 -19.26 -4.53
CA LEU A 155 2.18 -19.56 -5.25
C LEU A 155 2.32 -20.71 -6.27
N GLY A 156 3.56 -21.13 -6.57
CA GLY A 156 3.88 -22.00 -7.70
C GLY A 156 3.88 -21.24 -9.01
N VAL A 157 4.42 -21.86 -10.07
CA VAL A 157 4.65 -21.18 -11.37
C VAL A 157 3.34 -20.69 -11.99
N VAL A 158 2.31 -21.55 -12.05
CA VAL A 158 1.04 -21.24 -12.74
C VAL A 158 0.34 -20.03 -12.11
N LYS A 159 0.13 -20.04 -10.79
CA LYS A 159 -0.51 -18.91 -10.10
C LYS A 159 0.35 -17.65 -10.13
N SER A 160 1.68 -17.79 -10.05
CA SER A 160 2.59 -16.64 -10.15
C SER A 160 2.47 -15.94 -11.51
N ILE A 161 2.40 -16.70 -12.60
CA ILE A 161 2.18 -16.15 -13.96
C ILE A 161 0.81 -15.48 -14.04
N TYR A 162 -0.25 -16.15 -13.57
CA TYR A 162 -1.61 -15.60 -13.58
C TYR A 162 -1.70 -14.23 -12.89
N TYR A 163 -1.23 -14.11 -11.65
CA TYR A 163 -1.25 -12.83 -10.94
C TYR A 163 -0.31 -11.79 -11.53
N PHE A 164 0.81 -12.22 -12.12
CA PHE A 164 1.73 -11.31 -12.80
C PHE A 164 1.10 -10.69 -14.06
N ILE A 165 0.32 -11.44 -14.83
CA ILE A 165 -0.44 -10.92 -15.97
C ILE A 165 -1.45 -9.87 -15.51
N LEU A 166 -2.20 -10.16 -14.44
CA LEU A 166 -3.15 -9.20 -13.86
C LEU A 166 -2.46 -7.94 -13.34
N TYR A 167 -1.32 -8.09 -12.66
CA TYR A 167 -0.47 -6.97 -12.23
C TYR A 167 -0.04 -6.09 -13.41
N ALA A 168 0.45 -6.69 -14.49
CA ALA A 168 0.90 -5.96 -15.67
C ALA A 168 -0.27 -5.21 -16.34
N TYR A 169 -1.42 -5.87 -16.50
CA TYR A 169 -2.64 -5.29 -17.06
C TYR A 169 -3.18 -4.12 -16.21
N ASN A 170 -3.36 -4.34 -14.91
CA ASN A 170 -3.85 -3.32 -13.97
C ASN A 170 -2.86 -2.16 -13.85
N GLY A 171 -1.56 -2.44 -13.85
CA GLY A 171 -0.51 -1.42 -13.88
C GLY A 171 -0.60 -0.56 -15.14
N PHE A 172 -0.79 -1.18 -16.31
CA PHE A 172 -0.98 -0.45 -17.56
C PHE A 172 -2.21 0.47 -17.50
N ILE A 173 -3.37 -0.02 -17.05
CA ILE A 173 -4.59 0.79 -16.90
C ILE A 173 -4.36 1.96 -15.93
N LYS A 174 -3.77 1.69 -14.76
CA LYS A 174 -3.51 2.69 -13.71
C LYS A 174 -2.64 3.85 -14.20
N TYR A 175 -1.68 3.58 -15.09
CA TYR A 175 -0.75 4.59 -15.62
C TYR A 175 -1.10 5.08 -17.03
N LYS A 176 -2.11 4.51 -17.69
CA LYS A 176 -2.69 5.07 -18.91
C LYS A 176 -3.14 6.51 -18.61
N LYS A 177 -2.77 7.43 -19.50
CA LYS A 177 -3.30 8.81 -19.49
C LYS A 177 -4.72 8.79 -20.02
#